data_AF-A0A2V7XEJ9-F1
#
_entry.id   AF-A0A2V7XEJ9-F1
#
_cell.length_a   1.000
_cell.length_b   1.000
_cell.length_c   1.000
_cell.angle_alpha   90.00
_cell.angle_beta   90.00
_cell.angle_gamma   90.00
#
_symmetry.space_group_name_H-M   'P 1'
#
loop_
_entity.id
_entity.type
_entity.pdbx_description
1 polymer ?
#
loop_
_entity_poly.entity_id
_entity_poly.type
_entity_poly.pdbx_seq_one_letter_code
_entity_poly.pdbx_strand_id
1 'polypeptide(L)'
;MRECKSRASLFVVIALVAGAASAAAEAPRLDLVWVDPTDLAGGTFPALAAESRALLATTGAQVTWTAAPYGAVVGPESLVVIAVPTYATEANRDRHVMGSTRATADGPLAIWIFPDQVAWALGLDLSLRRGWGERAEMEFARALARVAGHEIVHALGITTHSPGGLMAARLDRDALTAAVLRIDRATLAAVRLAFDRGARSAAGPWTLASLRGPTFTAAAEMRAAPGSSH
;
A
#
# COMPACT_ATOMS: atom_id res chain seq x y z
N MET A 1 -54.11 70.19 10.82
CA MET A 1 -53.13 69.58 9.89
C MET A 1 -51.97 69.07 10.71
N ARG A 2 -51.89 67.75 10.96
CA ARG A 2 -50.83 67.13 11.76
C ARG A 2 -49.84 66.46 10.81
N GLU A 3 -48.61 66.96 10.78
CA GLU A 3 -47.49 66.33 10.09
C GLU A 3 -47.06 65.06 10.82
N CYS A 4 -47.06 63.94 10.12
CA CYS A 4 -46.53 62.67 10.62
C CYS A 4 -45.13 62.46 10.03
N LYS A 5 -44.08 62.84 10.78
CA LYS A 5 -42.68 62.57 10.42
C LYS A 5 -42.33 61.13 10.81
N SER A 6 -42.36 60.22 9.85
CA SER A 6 -41.86 58.86 10.00
C SER A 6 -40.33 58.84 9.85
N ARG A 7 -39.61 58.51 10.93
CA ARG A 7 -38.17 58.25 10.90
C ARG A 7 -37.94 56.77 10.65
N ALA A 8 -37.50 56.42 9.45
CA ALA A 8 -37.00 55.08 9.15
C ALA A 8 -35.54 54.97 9.61
N SER A 9 -35.31 54.18 10.66
CA SER A 9 -33.97 53.79 11.11
C SER A 9 -33.45 52.66 10.22
N LEU A 10 -32.41 52.95 9.43
CA LEU A 10 -31.69 51.97 8.63
C LEU A 10 -30.70 51.22 9.53
N PHE A 11 -31.01 49.97 9.88
CA PHE A 11 -30.05 49.07 10.52
C PHE A 11 -29.24 48.37 9.42
N VAL A 12 -27.96 48.70 9.31
CA VAL A 12 -27.00 47.96 8.48
C VAL A 12 -26.47 46.81 9.32
N VAL A 13 -26.95 45.59 9.05
CA VAL A 13 -26.38 44.36 9.59
C VAL A 13 -25.18 43.98 8.73
N ILE A 14 -23.97 44.23 9.22
CA ILE A 14 -22.74 43.71 8.61
C ILE A 14 -22.58 42.27 9.09
N ALA A 15 -23.00 41.31 8.27
CA ALA A 15 -22.70 39.90 8.49
C ALA A 15 -21.24 39.64 8.09
N LEU A 16 -20.36 39.45 9.07
CA LEU A 16 -19.03 38.89 8.84
C LEU A 16 -19.18 37.41 8.44
N VAL A 17 -19.19 37.15 7.13
CA VAL A 17 -18.99 35.80 6.61
C VAL A 17 -17.51 35.49 6.76
N ALA A 18 -17.14 34.84 7.86
CA ALA A 18 -15.84 34.22 8.02
C ALA A 18 -15.76 33.06 7.01
N GLY A 19 -15.29 33.38 5.80
CA GLY A 19 -14.93 32.39 4.79
C GLY A 19 -13.69 31.62 5.25
N ALA A 20 -13.89 30.62 6.11
CA ALA A 20 -12.95 29.52 6.22
C ALA A 20 -13.01 28.79 4.88
N ALA A 21 -12.21 29.23 3.92
CA ALA A 21 -11.85 28.42 2.77
C ALA A 21 -11.19 27.16 3.36
N SER A 22 -12.00 26.11 3.54
CA SER A 22 -11.49 24.77 3.73
C SER A 22 -10.71 24.47 2.45
N ALA A 23 -9.40 24.72 2.48
CA ALA A 23 -8.50 24.18 1.50
C ALA A 23 -8.80 22.67 1.50
N ALA A 24 -9.42 22.19 0.41
CA ALA A 24 -9.72 20.78 0.28
C ALA A 24 -8.39 20.05 0.50
N ALA A 25 -8.29 19.31 1.59
CA ALA A 25 -7.06 18.62 1.94
C ALA A 25 -6.71 17.72 0.75
N GLU A 26 -5.51 17.91 0.19
CA GLU A 26 -5.03 17.09 -0.91
C GLU A 26 -5.06 15.62 -0.49
N ALA A 27 -5.55 14.75 -1.37
CA ALA A 27 -5.66 13.33 -1.06
C ALA A 27 -4.26 12.76 -0.71
N PRO A 28 -4.15 11.91 0.34
CA PRO A 28 -2.86 11.35 0.71
C PRO A 28 -2.28 10.56 -0.46
N ARG A 29 -1.00 10.76 -0.75
CA ARG A 29 -0.34 10.12 -1.90
C ARG A 29 0.53 8.97 -1.44
N LEU A 30 0.30 7.79 -2.02
CA LEU A 30 1.08 6.58 -1.76
C LEU A 30 1.86 6.19 -3.02
N ASP A 31 3.16 6.48 -3.03
CA ASP A 31 4.05 6.09 -4.11
C ASP A 31 4.67 4.72 -3.84
N LEU A 32 4.39 3.77 -4.71
CA LEU A 32 4.82 2.38 -4.58
C LEU A 32 5.82 2.03 -5.69
N VAL A 33 6.90 1.34 -5.32
CA VAL A 33 7.93 0.89 -6.26
C VAL A 33 7.99 -0.62 -6.26
N TRP A 34 7.71 -1.23 -7.41
CA TRP A 34 7.86 -2.66 -7.63
C TRP A 34 9.27 -2.98 -8.11
N VAL A 35 9.94 -3.93 -7.45
CA VAL A 35 11.25 -4.44 -7.85
C VAL A 35 11.17 -5.96 -7.92
N ASP A 36 11.54 -6.54 -9.06
CA ASP A 36 11.64 -7.99 -9.27
C ASP A 36 13.04 -8.34 -9.80
N PRO A 37 14.04 -8.46 -8.91
CA PRO A 37 15.44 -8.59 -9.31
C PRO A 37 15.75 -9.85 -10.11
N THR A 38 14.97 -10.90 -9.90
CA THR A 38 15.20 -12.24 -10.45
C THR A 38 14.10 -12.67 -11.41
N ASP A 39 13.24 -11.73 -11.84
CA ASP A 39 12.14 -11.97 -12.78
C ASP A 39 11.16 -13.08 -12.33
N LEU A 40 10.97 -13.25 -11.02
CA LEU A 40 10.10 -14.29 -10.45
C LEU A 40 8.63 -14.08 -10.83
N ALA A 41 8.24 -12.82 -10.89
CA ALA A 41 6.91 -12.34 -11.24
C ALA A 41 6.94 -11.48 -12.52
N GLY A 42 7.90 -11.76 -13.42
CA GLY A 42 8.04 -11.09 -14.71
C GLY A 42 6.73 -10.95 -15.48
N GLY A 43 6.42 -9.76 -16.01
CA GLY A 43 5.18 -9.50 -16.75
C GLY A 43 3.91 -9.31 -15.90
N THR A 44 3.94 -9.55 -14.59
CA THR A 44 2.76 -9.35 -13.72
C THR A 44 2.52 -7.89 -13.33
N PHE A 45 3.54 -7.02 -13.44
CA PHE A 45 3.50 -5.65 -12.92
C PHE A 45 2.27 -4.84 -13.35
N PRO A 46 1.84 -4.80 -14.63
CA PRO A 46 0.67 -4.01 -15.03
C PRO A 46 -0.62 -4.44 -14.31
N ALA A 47 -0.86 -5.75 -14.23
CA ALA A 47 -2.02 -6.32 -13.56
C ALA A 47 -1.95 -6.14 -12.03
N LEU A 48 -0.76 -6.33 -11.46
CA LEU A 48 -0.49 -6.09 -10.05
C LEU A 48 -0.82 -4.64 -9.66
N ALA A 49 -0.27 -3.69 -10.41
CA ALA A 49 -0.48 -2.27 -10.17
C ALA A 49 -1.96 -1.88 -10.32
N ALA A 50 -2.66 -2.43 -11.31
CA ALA A 50 -4.09 -2.15 -11.52
C ALA A 50 -4.96 -2.67 -10.36
N GLU A 51 -4.80 -3.94 -9.97
CA GLU A 51 -5.55 -4.54 -8.86
C GLU A 51 -5.22 -3.84 -7.52
N SER A 52 -3.94 -3.58 -7.25
CA SER A 52 -3.52 -2.88 -6.03
C SER A 52 -4.11 -1.48 -5.93
N ARG A 53 -4.10 -0.69 -7.02
CA ARG A 53 -4.77 0.63 -7.04
C ARG A 53 -6.26 0.50 -6.76
N ALA A 54 -6.94 -0.46 -7.36
CA ALA A 54 -8.38 -0.67 -7.15
C ALA A 54 -8.71 -1.03 -5.70
N LEU A 55 -7.91 -1.91 -5.07
CA LEU A 55 -8.07 -2.28 -3.66
C LEU A 55 -7.87 -1.07 -2.73
N LEU A 56 -6.77 -0.34 -2.94
CA LEU A 56 -6.37 0.76 -2.06
C LEU A 56 -7.13 2.06 -2.32
N ALA A 57 -7.80 2.23 -3.45
CA ALA A 57 -8.62 3.42 -3.75
C ALA A 57 -9.69 3.70 -2.66
N THR A 58 -10.20 2.66 -2.02
CA THR A 58 -11.20 2.77 -0.93
C THR A 58 -10.67 3.49 0.32
N THR A 59 -9.34 3.55 0.48
CA THR A 59 -8.68 4.28 1.56
C THR A 59 -8.81 5.80 1.41
N GLY A 60 -9.03 6.28 0.17
CA GLY A 60 -8.99 7.71 -0.18
C GLY A 60 -7.61 8.20 -0.61
N ALA A 61 -6.61 7.32 -0.66
CA ALA A 61 -5.27 7.66 -1.13
C ALA A 61 -5.15 7.62 -2.66
N GLN A 62 -4.36 8.53 -3.21
CA GLN A 62 -3.87 8.45 -4.58
C GLN A 62 -2.67 7.50 -4.62
N VAL A 63 -2.86 6.33 -5.24
CA VAL A 63 -1.81 5.30 -5.31
C VAL A 63 -1.11 5.33 -6.67
N THR A 64 0.20 5.54 -6.67
CA THR A 64 1.03 5.41 -7.87
C THR A 64 1.93 4.19 -7.76
N TRP A 65 2.23 3.58 -8.91
CA TRP A 65 3.10 2.41 -8.98
C TRP A 65 4.14 2.64 -10.08
N THR A 66 5.40 2.37 -9.76
CA THR A 66 6.52 2.42 -10.69
C THR A 66 7.27 1.10 -10.64
N ALA A 67 7.55 0.49 -11.79
CA ALA A 67 8.48 -0.62 -11.86
C ALA A 67 9.91 -0.07 -11.88
N ALA A 68 10.80 -0.66 -11.10
CA ALA A 68 12.20 -0.26 -11.06
C ALA A 68 13.13 -1.48 -11.25
N PRO A 69 14.26 -1.31 -11.94
CA PRO A 69 15.25 -2.37 -12.09
C PRO A 69 15.95 -2.66 -10.77
N TYR A 70 16.64 -3.80 -10.72
CA TYR A 70 17.55 -4.11 -9.62
C TYR A 70 18.61 -3.00 -9.44
N GLY A 71 18.92 -2.67 -8.19
CA GLY A 71 19.89 -1.62 -7.85
C GLY A 71 19.36 -0.19 -7.95
N ALA A 72 18.09 0.02 -8.33
CA ALA A 72 17.49 1.34 -8.31
C ALA A 72 17.55 1.96 -6.90
N VAL A 73 17.93 3.23 -6.86
CA VAL A 73 17.87 4.06 -5.65
C VAL A 73 16.44 4.58 -5.54
N VAL A 74 15.79 4.30 -4.41
CA VAL A 74 14.41 4.73 -4.16
C VAL A 74 14.41 5.80 -3.08
N GLY A 75 13.75 6.91 -3.37
CA GLY A 75 13.61 8.02 -2.44
C GLY A 75 12.86 7.61 -1.17
N PRO A 76 13.06 8.33 -0.05
CA PRO A 76 12.42 8.02 1.23
C PRO A 76 10.88 8.08 1.16
N GLU A 77 10.34 8.81 0.20
CA GLU A 77 8.90 9.01 -0.02
C GLU A 77 8.16 7.81 -0.61
N SER A 78 8.86 6.79 -1.11
CA SER A 78 8.22 5.67 -1.81
C SER A 78 8.37 4.35 -1.06
N LEU A 79 7.29 3.58 -0.97
CA LEU A 79 7.29 2.24 -0.37
C LEU A 79 7.70 1.20 -1.40
N VAL A 80 8.79 0.50 -1.10
CA VAL A 80 9.35 -0.50 -2.00
C VAL A 80 8.74 -1.86 -1.71
N VAL A 81 8.22 -2.49 -2.76
CA VAL A 81 7.69 -3.84 -2.78
C VAL A 81 8.62 -4.68 -3.66
N ILE A 82 9.25 -5.68 -3.05
CA ILE A 82 10.31 -6.48 -3.67
C ILE A 82 9.82 -7.92 -3.77
N ALA A 83 9.80 -8.47 -4.99
CA ALA A 83 9.69 -9.91 -5.18
C ALA A 83 11.02 -10.58 -4.83
N VAL A 84 10.99 -11.47 -3.85
CA VAL A 84 12.16 -12.25 -3.41
C VAL A 84 11.79 -13.72 -3.30
N PRO A 85 12.73 -14.65 -3.53
CA PRO A 85 12.45 -16.06 -3.31
C PRO A 85 12.24 -16.34 -1.82
N THR A 86 11.38 -17.31 -1.49
CA THR A 86 11.29 -17.78 -0.10
C THR A 86 12.55 -18.49 0.31
N TYR A 87 13.20 -17.99 1.36
CA TYR A 87 14.31 -18.68 1.98
C TYR A 87 13.78 -19.73 2.95
N ALA A 88 13.98 -21.00 2.59
CA ALA A 88 13.64 -22.13 3.44
C ALA A 88 14.63 -22.24 4.61
N THR A 89 14.47 -21.42 5.64
CA THR A 89 15.04 -21.75 6.96
C THR A 89 14.23 -22.88 7.59
N GLU A 90 14.83 -23.72 8.45
CA GLU A 90 14.09 -24.79 9.14
C GLU A 90 12.86 -24.25 9.90
N ALA A 91 12.93 -23.02 10.41
CA ALA A 91 11.82 -22.36 11.10
C ALA A 91 10.71 -21.81 10.16
N ASN A 92 11.01 -21.59 8.88
CA ASN A 92 10.06 -21.04 7.90
C ASN A 92 9.54 -22.06 6.89
N ARG A 93 10.10 -23.26 6.80
CA ARG A 93 9.64 -24.29 5.84
C ARG A 93 8.16 -24.62 5.96
N ASP A 94 7.62 -24.62 7.18
CA ASP A 94 6.21 -24.96 7.43
C ASP A 94 5.30 -23.72 7.48
N ARG A 95 5.89 -22.51 7.43
CA ARG A 95 5.14 -21.25 7.50
C ARG A 95 5.03 -20.73 6.08
N HIS A 96 3.93 -21.09 5.40
CA HIS A 96 3.54 -20.58 4.07
C HIS A 96 3.20 -19.08 4.11
N VAL A 97 4.22 -18.26 4.37
CA VAL A 97 4.15 -16.81 4.45
C VAL A 97 4.31 -16.27 3.04
N MET A 98 3.34 -15.49 2.56
CA MET A 98 3.35 -14.95 1.20
C MET A 98 3.97 -13.56 1.08
N GLY A 99 4.07 -12.83 2.20
CA GLY A 99 4.66 -11.51 2.25
C GLY A 99 5.12 -11.15 3.65
N SER A 100 5.95 -10.11 3.74
CA SER A 100 6.40 -9.56 5.01
C SER A 100 6.75 -8.09 4.88
N THR A 101 6.21 -7.30 5.79
CA THR A 101 6.61 -5.91 6.01
C THR A 101 7.84 -5.85 6.92
N ARG A 102 8.97 -5.37 6.40
CA ARG A 102 10.23 -5.24 7.14
C ARG A 102 10.49 -3.78 7.49
N ALA A 103 10.53 -3.50 8.78
CA ALA A 103 11.21 -2.32 9.30
C ALA A 103 12.69 -2.67 9.45
N THR A 104 13.56 -1.95 8.76
CA THR A 104 15.01 -2.04 8.98
C THR A 104 15.43 -1.04 10.05
N ALA A 105 16.39 -1.41 10.91
CA ALA A 105 16.85 -0.56 12.01
C ALA A 105 17.35 0.83 11.54
N ASP A 106 17.96 0.90 10.34
CA ASP A 106 18.57 2.12 9.78
C ASP A 106 18.07 2.46 8.36
N GLY A 107 16.96 1.87 7.92
CA GLY A 107 16.49 2.02 6.54
C GLY A 107 14.97 2.15 6.41
N PRO A 108 14.50 2.51 5.21
CA PRO A 108 13.09 2.70 4.95
C PRO A 108 12.36 1.37 4.91
N LEU A 109 11.09 1.43 5.30
CA LEU A 109 10.21 0.27 5.36
C LEU A 109 10.09 -0.39 3.97
N ALA A 110 10.37 -1.68 3.89
CA ALA A 110 10.32 -2.47 2.67
C ALA A 110 9.30 -3.60 2.82
N ILE A 111 8.61 -3.93 1.73
CA ILE A 111 7.72 -5.08 1.68
C ILE A 111 8.39 -6.14 0.83
N TRP A 112 8.52 -7.32 1.39
CA TRP A 112 8.93 -8.50 0.66
C TRP A 112 7.69 -9.29 0.29
N ILE A 113 7.60 -9.68 -0.97
CA ILE A 113 6.60 -10.61 -1.48
C ILE A 113 7.34 -11.86 -1.90
N PHE A 114 6.75 -13.02 -1.60
CA PHE A 114 7.30 -14.34 -1.86
C PHE A 114 6.51 -15.03 -2.97
N PRO A 115 6.87 -14.83 -4.26
CA PRO A 115 6.02 -15.26 -5.37
C PRO A 115 5.83 -16.77 -5.43
N ASP A 116 6.78 -17.56 -4.93
CA ASP A 116 6.66 -19.02 -4.87
C ASP A 116 5.58 -19.47 -3.87
N GLN A 117 5.45 -18.79 -2.73
CA GLN A 117 4.39 -19.09 -1.75
C GLN A 117 3.02 -18.61 -2.24
N VAL A 118 2.99 -17.50 -2.98
CA VAL A 118 1.76 -17.04 -3.65
C VAL A 118 1.31 -18.05 -4.71
N ALA A 119 2.23 -18.56 -5.53
CA ALA A 119 1.93 -19.61 -6.51
C ALA A 119 1.44 -20.89 -5.81
N TRP A 120 2.13 -21.32 -4.74
CA TRP A 120 1.73 -22.48 -3.94
C TRP A 120 0.33 -22.33 -3.36
N ALA A 121 -0.04 -21.16 -2.83
CA ALA A 121 -1.37 -20.90 -2.29
C ALA A 121 -2.47 -20.98 -3.36
N LEU A 122 -2.13 -20.77 -4.64
CA LEU A 122 -3.02 -20.97 -5.78
C LEU A 122 -3.06 -22.42 -6.29
N GLY A 123 -2.23 -23.31 -5.73
CA GLY A 123 -2.03 -24.67 -6.22
C GLY A 123 -1.21 -24.72 -7.52
N LEU A 124 -0.36 -23.72 -7.73
CA LEU A 124 0.52 -23.60 -8.89
C LEU A 124 1.98 -23.86 -8.50
N ASP A 125 2.77 -24.34 -9.46
CA ASP A 125 4.22 -24.48 -9.33
C ASP A 125 4.90 -23.37 -10.13
N LEU A 126 5.57 -22.45 -9.42
CA LEU A 126 6.26 -21.30 -10.01
C LEU A 126 7.37 -21.73 -10.99
N SER A 127 7.99 -22.89 -10.80
CA SER A 127 9.02 -23.40 -11.72
C SER A 127 8.45 -23.75 -13.10
N LEU A 128 7.15 -24.04 -13.17
CA LEU A 128 6.42 -24.37 -14.40
C LEU A 128 5.71 -23.16 -15.03
N ARG A 129 6.00 -21.95 -14.54
CA ARG A 129 5.30 -20.72 -14.93
C ARG A 129 5.25 -20.47 -16.43
N ARG A 130 6.31 -20.78 -17.17
CA ARG A 130 6.32 -20.64 -18.65
C ARG A 130 5.25 -21.46 -19.36
N GLY A 131 4.72 -22.50 -18.73
CA GLY A 131 3.63 -23.33 -19.25
C GLY A 131 2.25 -22.91 -18.76
N TRP A 132 2.14 -21.88 -17.91
CA TRP A 132 0.86 -21.40 -17.44
C TRP A 132 0.07 -20.75 -18.58
N GLY A 133 -1.24 -21.01 -18.60
CA GLY A 133 -2.16 -20.28 -19.48
C GLY A 133 -2.44 -18.88 -18.94
N GLU A 134 -3.01 -18.03 -19.79
CA GLU A 134 -3.36 -16.63 -19.48
C GLU A 134 -4.15 -16.49 -18.17
N ARG A 135 -5.11 -17.38 -17.94
CA ARG A 135 -5.92 -17.38 -16.71
C ARG A 135 -5.06 -17.54 -15.44
N ALA A 136 -4.13 -18.49 -15.44
CA ALA A 136 -3.28 -18.73 -14.28
C ALA A 136 -2.31 -17.57 -14.04
N GLU A 137 -1.77 -16.97 -15.11
CA GLU A 137 -0.96 -15.74 -15.02
C GLU A 137 -1.76 -14.57 -14.43
N MET A 138 -3.01 -14.38 -14.85
CA MET A 138 -3.89 -13.34 -14.31
C MET A 138 -4.25 -13.59 -12.84
N GLU A 139 -4.57 -14.84 -12.47
CA GLU A 139 -4.85 -15.22 -11.08
C GLU A 139 -3.62 -14.99 -10.19
N PHE A 140 -2.42 -15.33 -10.69
CA PHE A 140 -1.16 -15.10 -10.00
C PHE A 140 -0.85 -13.61 -9.79
N ALA A 141 -0.97 -12.78 -10.84
CA ALA A 141 -0.76 -11.34 -10.73
C ALA A 141 -1.74 -10.68 -9.75
N ARG A 142 -3.01 -11.10 -9.77
CA ARG A 142 -4.04 -10.66 -8.82
C ARG A 142 -3.69 -11.07 -7.39
N ALA A 143 -3.25 -12.30 -7.18
CA ALA A 143 -2.85 -12.79 -5.86
C ALA A 143 -1.65 -12.00 -5.31
N LEU A 144 -0.62 -11.74 -6.13
CA LEU A 144 0.51 -10.89 -5.76
C LEU A 144 0.05 -9.49 -5.34
N ALA A 145 -0.87 -8.89 -6.07
CA ALA A 145 -1.42 -7.57 -5.73
C ALA A 145 -2.14 -7.55 -4.38
N ARG A 146 -2.85 -8.63 -4.04
CA ARG A 146 -3.59 -8.76 -2.77
C ARG A 146 -2.66 -8.96 -1.60
N VAL A 147 -1.64 -9.79 -1.74
CA VAL A 147 -0.59 -9.95 -0.73
C VAL A 147 0.18 -8.64 -0.57
N ALA A 148 0.56 -7.98 -1.66
CA ALA A 148 1.16 -6.64 -1.58
C ALA A 148 0.24 -5.64 -0.89
N GLY A 149 -1.06 -5.63 -1.20
CA GLY A 149 -2.04 -4.78 -0.54
C GLY A 149 -2.14 -5.03 0.97
N HIS A 150 -2.12 -6.31 1.39
CA HIS A 150 -2.11 -6.71 2.80
C HIS A 150 -0.88 -6.15 3.52
N GLU A 151 0.31 -6.36 2.97
CA GLU A 151 1.56 -5.84 3.52
C GLU A 151 1.63 -4.31 3.48
N ILE A 152 1.07 -3.66 2.46
CA ILE A 152 0.99 -2.20 2.41
C ILE A 152 0.15 -1.67 3.58
N VAL A 153 -0.94 -2.33 3.96
CA VAL A 153 -1.73 -1.92 5.12
C VAL A 153 -0.93 -2.10 6.42
N HIS A 154 -0.15 -3.18 6.55
CA HIS A 154 0.79 -3.35 7.65
C HIS A 154 1.86 -2.24 7.68
N ALA A 155 2.41 -1.89 6.52
CA ALA A 155 3.37 -0.80 6.34
C ALA A 155 2.85 0.57 6.78
N LEU A 156 1.53 0.79 6.69
CA LEU A 156 0.87 2.00 7.17
C LEU A 156 0.64 2.01 8.70
N GLY A 157 1.12 0.99 9.40
CA GLY A 157 1.10 0.89 10.87
C GLY A 157 -0.10 0.14 11.45
N ILE A 158 -0.88 -0.56 10.62
CA ILE A 158 -2.00 -1.37 11.08
C ILE A 158 -1.48 -2.78 11.33
N THR A 159 -1.27 -3.17 12.58
CA THR A 159 -0.64 -4.47 12.92
C THR A 159 -1.64 -5.59 13.22
N THR A 160 -2.93 -5.29 13.32
CA THR A 160 -3.96 -6.28 13.66
C THR A 160 -4.63 -6.84 12.42
N HIS A 161 -4.78 -8.16 12.38
CA HIS A 161 -5.61 -8.83 11.40
C HIS A 161 -7.10 -8.64 11.71
N SER A 162 -7.92 -8.70 10.68
CA SER A 162 -9.37 -8.76 10.80
C SER A 162 -9.88 -10.20 10.58
N PRO A 163 -11.14 -10.50 10.94
CA PRO A 163 -11.71 -11.83 10.71
C PRO A 163 -11.86 -12.24 9.24
N GLY A 164 -11.72 -11.31 8.28
CA GLY A 164 -11.92 -11.57 6.86
C GLY A 164 -11.55 -10.39 5.96
N GLY A 165 -11.58 -10.61 4.64
CA GLY A 165 -11.20 -9.58 3.65
C GLY A 165 -9.69 -9.45 3.49
N LEU A 166 -9.22 -8.29 3.02
CA LEU A 166 -7.80 -8.06 2.71
C LEU A 166 -6.90 -8.27 3.93
N MET A 167 -7.35 -7.89 5.12
CA MET A 167 -6.57 -8.01 6.37
C MET A 167 -6.85 -9.30 7.14
N ALA A 168 -7.45 -10.31 6.51
CA ALA A 168 -7.57 -11.63 7.12
C ALA A 168 -6.19 -12.19 7.49
N ALA A 169 -6.07 -12.84 8.65
CA ALA A 169 -4.81 -13.48 9.07
C ALA A 169 -4.32 -14.58 8.12
N ARG A 170 -5.20 -15.08 7.26
CA ARG A 170 -4.92 -16.04 6.19
C ARG A 170 -5.65 -15.59 4.94
N LEU A 171 -4.90 -15.41 3.86
CA LEU A 171 -5.44 -15.25 2.51
C LEU A 171 -5.31 -16.60 1.81
N ASP A 172 -6.38 -17.38 1.84
CA ASP A 172 -6.43 -18.66 1.13
C ASP A 172 -6.68 -18.47 -0.37
N ARG A 173 -6.72 -19.58 -1.11
CA ARG A 173 -6.96 -19.58 -2.55
C ARG A 173 -8.25 -18.84 -2.93
N ASP A 174 -9.32 -19.05 -2.17
CA ASP A 174 -10.62 -18.44 -2.45
C ASP A 174 -10.52 -16.92 -2.28
N ALA A 175 -9.89 -16.44 -1.22
CA ALA A 175 -9.64 -15.01 -1.01
C ALA A 175 -8.71 -14.41 -2.09
N LEU A 176 -7.67 -15.14 -2.52
CA LEU A 176 -6.71 -14.68 -3.53
C LEU A 176 -7.31 -14.63 -4.94
N THR A 177 -8.29 -15.48 -5.23
CA THR A 177 -8.93 -15.58 -6.56
C THR A 177 -10.32 -14.94 -6.63
N ALA A 178 -10.90 -14.56 -5.49
CA ALA A 178 -12.22 -13.94 -5.41
C ALA A 178 -12.36 -12.77 -6.40
N ALA A 179 -13.53 -12.62 -7.03
CA ALA A 179 -13.76 -11.49 -7.93
C ALA A 179 -13.56 -10.12 -7.25
N VAL A 180 -13.89 -10.04 -5.95
CA VAL A 180 -13.76 -8.84 -5.13
C VAL A 180 -13.21 -9.22 -3.75
N LEU A 181 -12.11 -8.57 -3.34
CA LEU A 181 -11.60 -8.62 -1.98
C LEU A 181 -11.72 -7.22 -1.37
N ARG A 182 -12.29 -7.10 -0.17
CA ARG A 182 -12.57 -5.80 0.46
C ARG A 182 -11.66 -5.58 1.66
N ILE A 183 -11.34 -4.32 1.91
CA ILE A 183 -10.80 -3.85 3.19
C ILE A 183 -12.00 -3.60 4.11
N ASP A 184 -11.99 -4.18 5.31
CA ASP A 184 -13.09 -3.96 6.26
C ASP A 184 -13.09 -2.52 6.80
N ARG A 185 -14.23 -2.13 7.39
CA ARG A 185 -14.46 -0.74 7.82
C ARG A 185 -13.49 -0.32 8.93
N ALA A 186 -13.12 -1.22 9.84
CA ALA A 186 -12.23 -0.88 10.95
C ALA A 186 -10.80 -0.62 10.44
N THR A 187 -10.30 -1.48 9.55
CA THR A 187 -9.02 -1.24 8.86
C THR A 187 -9.04 0.04 8.03
N LEU A 188 -10.10 0.31 7.27
CA LEU A 188 -10.21 1.56 6.50
C LEU A 188 -10.15 2.79 7.39
N ALA A 189 -10.83 2.78 8.54
CA ALA A 189 -10.78 3.88 9.50
C ALA A 189 -9.36 4.07 10.08
N ALA A 190 -8.68 2.97 10.41
CA ALA A 190 -7.31 3.00 10.93
C ALA A 190 -6.31 3.56 9.89
N VAL A 191 -6.43 3.16 8.63
CA VAL A 191 -5.62 3.67 7.52
C VAL A 191 -5.83 5.17 7.32
N ARG A 192 -7.08 5.64 7.31
CA ARG A 192 -7.39 7.08 7.20
C ARG A 192 -6.81 7.88 8.36
N LEU A 193 -6.92 7.36 9.59
CA LEU A 193 -6.31 8.00 10.75
C LEU A 193 -4.78 8.05 10.65
N ALA A 194 -4.14 7.04 10.04
CA ALA A 194 -2.70 7.05 9.79
C ALA A 194 -2.31 8.15 8.79
N PHE A 195 -3.08 8.34 7.72
CA PHE A 195 -2.88 9.45 6.78
C PHE A 195 -3.09 10.82 7.46
N ASP A 196 -4.16 10.98 8.23
CA ASP A 196 -4.44 12.23 8.94
C ASP A 196 -3.33 12.59 9.95
N ARG A 197 -2.74 11.58 10.61
CA ARG A 197 -1.64 11.81 11.56
C ARG A 197 -0.38 12.30 10.83
N GLY A 198 0.04 11.64 9.75
CA GLY A 198 1.23 12.10 9.03
C GLY A 198 1.04 13.48 8.39
N ALA A 199 -0.18 13.82 7.92
CA ALA A 199 -0.49 15.13 7.35
C ALA A 199 -0.35 16.25 8.39
N ARG A 200 -0.65 15.98 9.66
CA ARG A 200 -0.48 16.94 10.76
C ARG A 200 0.98 17.08 11.23
N SER A 201 1.79 16.03 11.06
CA SER A 201 3.18 16.01 11.48
C SER A 201 4.13 16.64 10.45
N ALA A 202 3.79 16.59 9.16
CA ALA A 202 4.52 17.28 8.12
C ALA A 202 4.03 18.73 7.99
N ALA A 203 4.94 19.69 7.86
CA ALA A 203 4.58 21.06 7.44
C ALA A 203 4.24 21.12 5.92
N GLY A 204 3.54 20.10 5.40
CA GLY A 204 3.31 19.82 3.97
C GLY A 204 2.38 18.62 3.74
N PRO A 205 2.19 18.16 2.48
CA PRO A 205 1.35 17.01 2.16
C PRO A 205 1.80 15.75 2.90
N TRP A 206 0.87 14.84 3.22
CA TRP A 206 1.23 13.54 3.80
C TRP A 206 2.20 12.80 2.86
N THR A 207 3.32 12.35 3.40
CA THR A 207 4.22 11.45 2.69
C THR A 207 4.68 10.29 3.57
N LEU A 208 5.06 9.19 2.93
CA LEU A 208 5.67 8.03 3.61
C LEU A 208 6.96 8.39 4.35
N ALA A 209 7.69 9.44 3.98
CA ALA A 209 8.88 9.86 4.73
C ALA A 209 8.55 10.30 6.16
N SER A 210 7.32 10.75 6.42
CA SER A 210 6.85 11.05 7.79
C SER A 210 6.85 9.81 8.70
N LEU A 211 6.96 8.61 8.13
CA LEU A 211 7.05 7.34 8.83
C LEU A 211 8.47 6.74 8.78
N ARG A 212 9.50 7.42 8.22
CA ARG A 212 10.78 6.78 7.81
C ARG A 212 12.06 7.56 8.12
N GLY A 213 13.18 6.82 8.09
CA GLY A 213 14.57 7.30 8.08
C GLY A 213 15.15 7.49 6.64
N PRO A 214 16.48 7.54 6.46
CA PRO A 214 17.14 7.96 5.21
C PRO A 214 16.92 7.04 3.98
N THR A 215 17.46 7.43 2.82
CA THR A 215 17.27 6.85 1.47
C THR A 215 17.49 5.33 1.36
N PHE A 216 16.77 4.66 0.43
CA PHE A 216 16.83 3.22 0.17
C PHE A 216 17.65 2.85 -1.06
N THR A 217 18.29 1.67 -1.06
CA THR A 217 18.69 0.98 -2.31
C THR A 217 18.26 -0.48 -2.27
N ALA A 218 17.55 -0.98 -3.29
CA ALA A 218 17.07 -2.37 -3.32
C ALA A 218 18.21 -3.41 -3.22
N ALA A 219 19.40 -3.07 -3.74
CA ALA A 219 20.59 -3.91 -3.63
C ALA A 219 21.18 -4.00 -2.21
N ALA A 220 20.91 -3.03 -1.33
CA ALA A 220 21.33 -3.11 0.07
C ALA A 220 20.43 -4.10 0.84
N GLU A 221 19.12 -4.05 0.59
CA GLU A 221 18.15 -4.92 1.25
C GLU A 221 18.31 -6.38 0.84
N MET A 222 18.54 -6.66 -0.44
CA MET A 222 18.84 -8.03 -0.89
C MET A 222 20.09 -8.61 -0.23
N ARG A 223 21.08 -7.78 0.12
CA ARG A 223 22.30 -8.21 0.84
C ARG A 223 22.06 -8.41 2.34
N ALA A 224 21.02 -7.78 2.89
CA ALA A 224 20.59 -8.01 4.27
C ALA A 224 19.71 -9.27 4.39
N ALA A 225 19.38 -9.92 3.28
CA ALA A 225 18.63 -11.16 3.30
C ALA A 225 19.47 -12.30 3.88
N PRO A 226 18.96 -13.03 4.89
CA PRO A 226 19.68 -14.17 5.45
C PRO A 226 19.95 -15.20 4.34
N GLY A 227 21.24 -15.46 4.06
CA GLY A 227 21.69 -16.42 3.05
C GLY A 227 22.32 -15.82 1.78
N SER A 228 22.45 -14.49 1.65
CA SER A 228 23.16 -13.86 0.53
C SER A 228 24.69 -13.87 0.71
N SER A 229 25.28 -15.06 0.82
CA SER A 229 26.73 -15.23 0.63
C SER A 229 26.94 -15.57 -0.85
N HIS A 230 27.34 -14.58 -1.65
CA HIS A 230 27.84 -14.81 -3.01
C HIS A 230 29.22 -15.45 -2.97
#